data_AF-A0A9E3WRV9-F1
#
_entry.id   AF-A0A9E3WRV9-F1
#
_cell.length_a   1.000
_cell.length_b   1.000
_cell.length_c   1.000
_cell.angle_alpha   90.00
_cell.angle_beta   90.00
_cell.angle_gamma   90.00
#
_symmetry.space_group_name_H-M   'P 1'
#
loop_
_entity.id
_entity.type
_entity.pdbx_description
1 polymer ?
#
loop_
_entity_poly.entity_id
_entity_poly.type
_entity_poly.pdbx_seq_one_letter_code
_entity_poly.pdbx_strand_id
1 'polypeptide(L)'
;IYFAPVDAAEGESRRPGRALFDASGAYRVTSFDEGDGLVQGTYRVRIECWKTLPTMETPRGESHVPADFSIADLIVEPGRSGPFDVDVPAAQ
;
A
#
# COMPACT_ATOMS: atom_id res chain seq x y z
N ILE A 1 -2.94 2.63 2.98
CA ILE A 1 -1.91 2.04 2.09
C ILE A 1 -2.58 1.00 1.20
N TYR A 2 -2.31 1.04 -0.11
CA TYR A 2 -2.85 0.12 -1.09
C TYR A 2 -1.71 -0.62 -1.80
N PHE A 3 -1.89 -1.92 -2.01
CA PHE A 3 -0.96 -2.81 -2.68
C PHE A 3 -1.67 -3.38 -3.91
N ALA A 4 -1.40 -2.81 -5.08
CA ALA A 4 -1.98 -3.27 -6.34
C ALA A 4 -1.04 -4.31 -6.97
N PRO A 5 -1.51 -5.53 -7.29
CA PRO A 5 -0.66 -6.56 -7.88
C PRO A 5 -0.28 -6.16 -9.31
N VAL A 6 1.02 -6.03 -9.56
CA VAL A 6 1.60 -5.86 -10.90
C VAL A 6 1.76 -7.25 -11.53
N ASP A 7 2.26 -8.20 -10.75
CA ASP A 7 2.36 -9.59 -11.13
C ASP A 7 2.18 -10.54 -9.94
N ALA A 8 1.75 -11.77 -10.20
CA ALA A 8 1.60 -12.81 -9.19
C ALA A 8 2.53 -13.99 -9.54
N ALA A 9 3.00 -14.70 -8.50
CA ALA A 9 3.73 -15.94 -8.72
C ALA A 9 2.89 -16.97 -9.48
N GLU A 10 3.56 -17.88 -10.20
CA GLU A 10 2.90 -18.92 -10.98
C GLU A 10 1.98 -19.78 -10.09
N GLY A 11 0.71 -19.92 -10.49
CA GLY A 11 -0.31 -20.64 -9.73
C GLY A 11 -1.04 -19.82 -8.67
N GLU A 12 -0.62 -18.58 -8.41
CA GLU A 12 -1.29 -17.66 -7.48
C GLU A 12 -2.25 -16.71 -8.21
N SER A 13 -3.39 -16.44 -7.58
CA SER A 13 -4.30 -15.38 -8.03
C SER A 13 -3.70 -14.02 -7.66
N ARG A 14 -3.86 -13.02 -8.53
CA ARG A 14 -3.53 -11.62 -8.20
C ARG A 14 -4.47 -11.13 -7.09
N ARG A 15 -3.95 -10.96 -5.87
CA ARG A 15 -4.71 -10.46 -4.71
C ARG A 15 -4.24 -9.07 -4.32
N PRO A 16 -5.08 -8.03 -4.40
CA PRO A 16 -4.72 -6.73 -3.86
C PRO A 16 -4.71 -6.75 -2.34
N GLY A 17 -3.85 -5.92 -1.76
CA GLY A 17 -3.79 -5.71 -0.31
C GLY A 17 -4.12 -4.29 0.10
N ARG A 18 -4.56 -4.12 1.34
CA ARG A 18 -4.75 -2.82 1.97
C ARG A 18 -4.27 -2.84 3.42
N ALA A 19 -3.86 -1.67 3.90
CA ALA A 19 -3.54 -1.47 5.31
C ALA A 19 -3.93 -0.05 5.75
N LEU A 20 -4.37 0.06 7.01
CA LEU A 20 -4.36 1.32 7.74
C LEU A 20 -3.07 1.37 8.57
N PHE A 21 -2.50 2.56 8.70
CA PHE A 21 -1.36 2.81 9.57
C PHE A 21 -1.79 3.71 10.73
N ASP A 22 -1.15 3.55 11.88
CA ASP A 22 -1.38 4.40 13.05
C ASP A 22 -0.44 5.63 13.08
N ALA A 23 -0.54 6.43 14.14
CA ALA A 23 0.30 7.63 14.30
C ALA A 23 1.81 7.34 14.40
N SER A 24 2.20 6.09 14.67
CA SER A 24 3.60 5.63 14.66
C SER A 24 4.06 5.16 13.27
N GLY A 25 3.16 5.08 12.30
CA GLY A 25 3.41 4.52 10.97
C GLY A 25 3.30 3.00 10.91
N ALA A 26 3.04 2.33 12.03
CA ALA A 26 2.86 0.89 12.07
C ALA A 26 1.58 0.48 11.34
N TYR A 27 1.65 -0.58 10.55
CA TYR A 27 0.53 -1.10 9.78
C TYR A 27 0.56 -2.62 9.69
N ARG A 28 -0.61 -3.21 9.38
CA ARG A 28 -0.74 -4.61 9.01
C ARG A 28 -1.51 -4.71 7.70
N VAL A 29 -0.89 -5.35 6.71
CA VAL A 29 -1.51 -5.57 5.40
C VAL A 29 -2.42 -6.79 5.45
N THR A 30 -3.57 -6.64 4.79
CA THR A 30 -4.60 -7.67 4.62
C THR A 30 -5.07 -7.66 3.16
N SER A 31 -5.29 -8.84 2.56
CA SER A 31 -5.87 -8.99 1.23
C SER A 31 -7.39 -9.21 1.28
N PHE A 32 -7.85 -10.41 1.62
CA PHE A 32 -9.27 -10.77 1.74
C PHE A 32 -9.68 -10.99 3.19
N ASP A 33 -8.90 -11.78 3.91
CA ASP A 33 -9.19 -12.19 5.29
C ASP A 33 -8.17 -11.59 6.24
N GLU A 34 -8.60 -11.15 7.42
CA GLU A 34 -7.69 -10.53 8.38
C GLU A 34 -6.48 -11.42 8.70
N GLY A 35 -5.28 -10.93 8.40
CA GLY A 35 -4.02 -11.62 8.68
C GLY A 35 -3.48 -12.53 7.56
N ASP A 36 -4.18 -12.65 6.42
CA ASP A 36 -3.69 -13.40 5.26
C ASP A 36 -2.45 -12.77 4.59
N GLY A 37 -2.30 -11.45 4.72
CA GLY A 37 -1.17 -10.69 4.20
C GLY A 37 -1.18 -10.55 2.68
N LEU A 38 0.02 -10.54 2.09
CA LEU A 38 0.21 -10.54 0.64
C LEU A 38 0.70 -11.90 0.19
N VAL A 39 0.25 -12.34 -0.99
CA VAL A 39 0.81 -13.53 -1.65
C VAL A 39 2.12 -13.17 -2.34
N GLN A 40 2.87 -14.19 -2.76
CA GLN A 40 4.09 -13.99 -3.52
C GLN A 40 3.79 -13.25 -4.84
N GLY A 41 4.56 -12.21 -5.13
CA GLY A 41 4.38 -11.42 -6.34
C GLY A 41 5.01 -10.04 -6.26
N THR A 42 4.73 -9.24 -7.28
CA THR A 42 5.18 -7.84 -7.38
C THR A 42 3.99 -6.91 -7.19
N TYR A 43 4.16 -5.90 -6.33
CA TYR A 43 3.10 -4.99 -5.94
C TYR A 43 3.51 -3.54 -6.15
N ARG A 44 2.62 -2.78 -6.80
CA ARG A 44 2.68 -1.34 -6.78
C ARG A 44 2.07 -0.83 -5.48
N VAL A 45 2.88 -0.17 -4.67
CA VAL A 45 2.46 0.38 -3.38
C VAL A 45 2.06 1.83 -3.55
N ARG A 46 0.85 2.17 -3.09
CA ARG A 46 0.38 3.55 -3.00
C ARG A 46 0.10 3.90 -1.55
N ILE A 47 0.80 4.92 -1.05
CA ILE A 47 0.58 5.46 0.29
C ILE A 47 -0.28 6.72 0.14
N GLU A 48 -1.39 6.75 0.87
CA GLU A 48 -2.28 7.90 0.92
C GLU A 48 -2.43 8.29 2.39
N CYS A 49 -2.29 9.59 2.66
CA CYS A 49 -2.49 10.17 3.98
C CYS A 49 -3.34 11.43 3.78
N TRP A 50 -4.65 11.28 3.89
CA TRP A 50 -5.60 12.32 3.51
C TRP A 50 -5.69 13.43 4.57
N LYS A 51 -5.45 14.68 4.16
CA LYS A 51 -5.84 15.89 4.90
C LYS A 51 -7.31 16.18 4.70
N THR A 52 -7.78 16.07 3.45
CA THR A 52 -9.19 16.13 3.07
C THR A 52 -9.51 14.94 2.20
N LEU A 53 -10.51 14.14 2.59
CA LEU A 53 -10.92 12.97 1.81
C LEU A 53 -11.48 13.40 0.44
N PRO A 54 -11.21 12.64 -0.63
CA PRO A 54 -11.89 12.85 -1.89
C PRO A 54 -13.39 12.57 -1.72
N THR A 55 -14.22 13.50 -2.21
CA THR A 55 -15.67 13.37 -2.25
C THR A 55 -16.18 13.53 -3.68
N MET A 56 -17.48 13.34 -3.91
CA MET A 56 -18.07 13.62 -5.23
C MET A 56 -17.90 15.10 -5.65
N GLU A 57 -17.85 16.02 -4.69
CA GLU A 57 -17.68 17.46 -4.91
C GLU A 57 -16.19 17.84 -5.03
N THR A 58 -15.33 17.10 -4.33
CA THR A 58 -13.87 17.30 -4.29
C THR A 58 -13.13 16.02 -4.71
N PRO A 59 -13.22 15.59 -5.98
CA PRO A 59 -12.79 14.25 -6.40
C PRO A 59 -11.29 14.00 -6.28
N ARG A 60 -10.46 15.04 -6.13
CA ARG A 60 -9.02 14.89 -5.91
C ARG A 60 -8.62 14.70 -4.46
N GLY A 61 -9.41 15.19 -3.48
CA GLY A 61 -8.99 15.28 -2.09
C GLY A 61 -7.71 16.13 -1.91
N GLU A 62 -7.18 16.16 -0.69
CA GLU A 62 -5.87 16.73 -0.36
C GLU A 62 -5.07 15.72 0.46
N SER A 63 -3.83 15.42 0.07
CA SER A 63 -2.97 14.43 0.69
C SER A 63 -1.74 15.09 1.31
N HIS A 64 -1.31 14.59 2.47
CA HIS A 64 -0.02 14.92 3.08
C HIS A 64 1.16 14.26 2.35
N VAL A 65 0.90 13.27 1.50
CA VAL A 65 1.88 12.63 0.62
C VAL A 65 2.00 13.47 -0.67
N PRO A 66 3.22 13.86 -1.10
CA PRO A 66 3.42 14.56 -2.37
C PRO A 66 2.85 13.79 -3.55
N ALA A 67 2.30 14.51 -4.54
CA ALA A 67 1.62 13.90 -5.66
C ALA A 67 2.53 13.07 -6.58
N ASP A 68 3.82 13.40 -6.62
CA ASP A 68 4.88 12.74 -7.39
C ASP A 68 5.66 11.71 -6.57
N PHE A 69 5.34 11.53 -5.29
CA PHE A 69 5.97 10.52 -4.45
C PHE A 69 5.62 9.12 -4.95
N SER A 70 6.67 8.36 -5.27
CA SER A 70 6.56 6.96 -5.67
C SER A 70 7.75 6.20 -5.11
N ILE A 71 7.54 4.90 -4.89
CA ILE A 71 8.57 3.97 -4.46
C ILE A 71 8.74 2.88 -5.50
N ALA A 72 9.85 2.15 -5.43
CA ALA A 72 10.03 0.94 -6.22
C ALA A 72 8.91 -0.06 -5.92
N ASP A 73 8.54 -0.86 -6.93
CA ASP A 73 7.56 -1.91 -6.75
C ASP A 73 8.05 -2.90 -5.65
N LEU A 74 7.15 -3.26 -4.75
CA LEU A 74 7.42 -4.19 -3.65
C LEU A 74 7.43 -5.61 -4.17
N ILE A 75 8.55 -6.30 -3.98
CA ILE A 75 8.68 -7.73 -4.28
C ILE A 75 8.44 -8.53 -3.00
N VAL A 76 7.43 -9.41 -3.03
CA VAL A 76 7.10 -10.34 -1.96
C VAL A 76 7.62 -11.72 -2.37
N GLU A 77 8.72 -12.14 -1.74
CA GLU A 77 9.34 -13.45 -1.94
C GLU A 77 8.61 -14.55 -1.16
N PRO A 78 8.73 -15.84 -1.56
CA PRO A 78 8.16 -16.96 -0.82
C PRO A 78 8.65 -16.98 0.63
N GLY A 79 7.73 -17.12 1.58
CA GLY A 79 8.07 -17.21 3.00
C GLY A 79 8.60 -15.91 3.63
N ARG A 80 8.62 -14.79 2.88
CA ARG A 80 8.98 -13.50 3.44
C ARG A 80 7.89 -13.06 4.42
N SER A 81 8.28 -12.96 5.69
CA SER A 81 7.54 -12.23 6.72
C SER A 81 8.45 -11.16 7.29
N GLY A 82 7.92 -9.96 7.53
CA GLY A 82 8.69 -8.88 8.12
C GLY A 82 8.22 -7.49 7.70
N PRO A 83 8.74 -6.45 8.36
CA PRO A 83 8.39 -5.08 8.06
C PRO A 83 8.85 -4.68 6.66
N PHE A 84 8.10 -3.76 6.07
CA PHE A 84 8.49 -3.03 4.89
C PHE A 84 8.35 -1.55 5.24
N ASP A 85 9.49 -0.91 5.46
CA ASP A 85 9.55 0.47 5.92
C ASP A 85 9.72 1.42 4.72
N VAL A 86 8.97 2.51 4.73
CA VAL A 86 8.99 3.54 3.68
C VAL A 86 8.98 4.91 4.34
N ASP A 87 10.01 5.70 4.05
CA ASP A 87 10.06 7.10 4.45
C ASP A 87 9.25 7.95 3.46
N VAL A 88 8.17 8.54 3.95
CA VAL A 88 7.29 9.39 3.14
C VAL A 88 7.58 10.86 3.48
N PRO A 89 8.07 11.66 2.53
CA PRO A 89 8.25 13.09 2.75
C PRO A 89 6.89 13.78 2.90
N ALA A 90 6.85 14.87 3.67
CA ALA A 90 5.67 15.72 3.71
C ALA A 90 5.52 16.50 2.40
N ALA A 91 4.28 16.65 1.92
CA ALA A 91 3.94 17.61 0.88
C ALA A 91 4.36 19.03 1.31
N GLN A 92 5.00 19.75 0.39
CA GLN A 92 5.41 21.15 0.57
C GLN A 92 4.21 22.11 0.47
#